data_AF-A0A1V3R6T6-F1
#
_entry.id   AF-A0A1V3R6T6-F1
#
_cell.length_a   1.000
_cell.length_b   1.000
_cell.length_c   1.000
_cell.angle_alpha   90.00
_cell.angle_beta   90.00
_cell.angle_gamma   90.00
#
_symmetry.space_group_name_H-M   'P 1'
#
loop_
_entity.id
_entity.type
_entity.pdbx_description
1 polymer ?
#
loop_
_entity_poly.entity_id
_entity_poly.type
_entity_poly.pdbx_seq_one_letter_code
_entity_poly.pdbx_strand_id
1 'polypeptide(L)'
;MKKYLPFLVLFASCVSEEDPPFLEYNDRVTMETLSQVEAVLGVYTQQTEPFVPQFVTLKLDDGSSEVVFIPSDTTLVSEYIQENGWSNYGGPIQTDVLSFLSLYLYNQNELKVLVSGQIKQAHPKDTIPGLPFLIEKIETIPPCPVSNTKLGGTVALQNTLWKWIGFVNESKEVYSYPSCENPEVTFQLTQRIVDSPNQGYINPMKPNAMYLELFPGFYFVNLYSTKVIYEIEDNHLNLYGTFYYGPNRHPNAPIYFTTRQTAEKADSLELLLREGNLTVPEVVDYILEGNQLILSHRNTKIRALFIAD
;
A
#
# COMPACT_ATOMS: atom_id res chain seq x y z
N MET A 1 -25.59 71.40 45.21
CA MET A 1 -25.20 70.43 44.16
C MET A 1 -25.50 69.02 44.67
N LYS A 2 -26.56 68.39 44.18
CA LYS A 2 -26.93 67.01 44.52
C LYS A 2 -26.45 66.08 43.40
N LYS A 3 -25.61 65.12 43.74
CA LYS A 3 -25.16 64.03 42.85
C LYS A 3 -26.25 62.96 42.83
N TYR A 4 -26.77 62.63 41.66
CA TYR A 4 -27.56 61.42 41.43
C TYR A 4 -26.71 60.46 40.61
N LEU A 5 -26.49 59.27 41.17
CA LEU A 5 -25.79 58.14 40.56
C LEU A 5 -26.87 57.27 39.88
N PRO A 6 -26.87 57.06 38.56
CA PRO A 6 -27.73 56.05 37.97
C PRO A 6 -27.07 54.68 38.14
N PHE A 7 -27.71 53.83 38.94
CA PHE A 7 -27.46 52.38 38.96
C PHE A 7 -27.86 51.82 37.59
N LEU A 8 -26.87 51.39 36.81
CA LEU A 8 -27.08 50.64 35.58
C LEU A 8 -27.14 49.16 35.96
N VAL A 9 -28.35 48.62 36.09
CA VAL A 9 -28.59 47.19 36.27
C VAL A 9 -28.48 46.53 34.90
N LEU A 10 -27.29 46.03 34.57
CA LEU A 10 -27.08 45.08 33.47
C LEU A 10 -27.62 43.72 33.94
N PHE A 11 -28.83 43.38 33.54
CA PHE A 11 -29.30 42.00 33.54
C PHE A 11 -28.48 41.25 32.49
N ALA A 12 -27.39 40.62 32.92
CA ALA A 12 -26.81 39.50 32.21
C ALA A 12 -27.85 38.38 32.23
N SER A 13 -28.66 38.27 31.18
CA SER A 13 -29.40 37.06 30.89
C SER A 13 -28.36 35.98 30.58
N CYS A 14 -27.99 35.19 31.59
CA CYS A 14 -27.50 33.84 31.37
C CYS A 14 -28.64 33.09 30.68
N VAL A 15 -28.71 33.18 29.35
CA VAL A 15 -29.31 32.12 28.56
C VAL A 15 -28.43 30.94 28.86
N SER A 16 -28.95 30.03 29.68
CA SER A 16 -28.45 28.66 29.75
C SER A 16 -28.44 28.17 28.31
N GLU A 17 -27.28 28.17 27.66
CA GLU A 17 -27.06 27.31 26.51
C GLU A 17 -27.27 25.90 27.05
N GLU A 18 -28.50 25.42 27.00
CA GLU A 18 -28.77 23.99 27.13
C GLU A 18 -27.92 23.35 26.05
N ASP A 19 -26.94 22.55 26.47
CA ASP A 19 -26.16 21.74 25.55
C ASP A 19 -27.14 21.07 24.58
N PRO A 20 -26.90 21.16 23.26
CA PRO A 20 -27.77 20.50 22.30
C PRO A 20 -27.92 19.01 22.68
N PRO A 21 -29.11 18.42 22.48
CA PRO A 21 -29.32 17.01 22.77
C PRO A 21 -28.30 16.19 21.98
N PHE A 22 -27.69 15.20 22.63
CA PHE A 22 -26.77 14.31 21.94
C PHE A 22 -27.55 13.48 20.94
N LEU A 23 -27.30 13.72 19.65
CA LEU A 23 -27.90 12.99 18.53
C LEU A 23 -26.92 11.92 18.04
N GLU A 24 -27.46 10.74 17.75
CA GLU A 24 -26.75 9.69 17.01
C GLU A 24 -26.31 10.20 15.64
N TYR A 25 -25.21 9.67 15.10
CA TYR A 25 -24.58 10.21 13.89
C TYR A 25 -25.53 10.33 12.69
N ASN A 26 -26.45 9.37 12.52
CA ASN A 26 -27.42 9.36 11.41
C ASN A 26 -28.38 10.55 11.44
N ASP A 27 -28.73 11.01 12.65
CA ASP A 27 -29.72 12.07 12.88
C ASP A 27 -29.10 13.47 12.89
N ARG A 28 -27.78 13.57 12.80
CA ARG A 28 -27.07 14.85 12.76
C ARG A 28 -27.23 15.55 11.41
N VAL A 29 -27.12 16.88 11.46
CA VAL A 29 -27.13 17.73 10.26
C VAL A 29 -25.98 17.32 9.34
N THR A 30 -26.32 17.04 8.08
CA THR A 30 -25.34 16.82 7.02
C THR A 30 -24.72 18.14 6.63
N MET A 31 -23.41 18.26 6.80
CA MET A 31 -22.62 19.42 6.38
C MET A 31 -22.32 19.36 4.88
N GLU A 32 -22.00 18.17 4.39
CA GLU A 32 -21.57 17.95 3.00
C GLU A 32 -21.89 16.52 2.58
N THR A 33 -22.25 16.34 1.30
CA THR A 33 -22.42 15.03 0.67
C THR A 33 -21.32 14.84 -0.36
N LEU A 34 -20.55 13.76 -0.19
CA LEU A 34 -19.47 13.38 -1.09
C LEU A 34 -19.96 12.33 -2.07
N SER A 35 -19.69 12.55 -3.36
CA SER A 35 -19.92 11.58 -4.41
C SER A 35 -18.58 11.11 -4.96
N GLN A 36 -18.23 9.86 -4.68
CA GLN A 36 -17.06 9.16 -5.21
C GLN A 36 -15.75 9.96 -5.10
N VAL A 37 -15.23 10.08 -3.87
CA VAL A 37 -14.00 10.80 -3.56
C VAL A 37 -12.93 9.79 -3.10
N GLU A 38 -11.68 10.01 -3.51
CA GLU A 38 -10.55 9.23 -3.00
C GLU A 38 -10.29 9.54 -1.53
N ALA A 39 -10.15 8.48 -0.73
CA ALA A 39 -9.86 8.58 0.68
C ALA A 39 -8.87 7.50 1.10
N VAL A 40 -8.10 7.79 2.15
CA VAL A 40 -7.18 6.86 2.81
C VAL A 40 -7.87 6.30 4.04
N LEU A 41 -8.00 4.97 4.11
CA LEU A 41 -8.39 4.27 5.33
C LEU A 41 -7.22 4.26 6.32
N GLY A 42 -7.52 4.59 7.57
CA GLY A 42 -6.56 4.73 8.65
C GLY A 42 -7.00 4.06 9.94
N VAL A 43 -6.10 4.10 10.92
CA VAL A 43 -6.39 3.73 12.32
C VAL A 43 -6.01 4.91 13.21
N TYR A 44 -6.97 5.42 13.97
CA TYR A 44 -6.72 6.38 15.04
C TYR A 44 -6.60 5.66 16.37
N THR A 45 -5.62 6.08 17.18
CA THR A 45 -5.23 5.43 18.43
C THR A 45 -5.31 6.47 19.56
N GLN A 46 -6.25 6.31 20.50
CA GLN A 46 -6.45 7.29 21.58
C GLN A 46 -5.48 7.04 22.75
N GLN A 47 -4.50 7.93 22.94
CA GLN A 47 -3.42 7.74 23.92
C GLN A 47 -3.79 8.05 25.38
N THR A 48 -4.95 7.61 25.87
CA THR A 48 -5.45 8.04 27.20
C THR A 48 -5.32 7.01 28.32
N GLU A 49 -5.15 5.70 28.07
CA GLU A 49 -5.26 4.66 29.11
C GLU A 49 -4.45 3.37 28.79
N PRO A 50 -4.27 2.43 29.76
CA PRO A 50 -3.49 1.19 29.54
C PRO A 50 -4.05 0.27 28.44
N PHE A 51 -5.31 0.46 28.05
CA PHE A 51 -5.89 -0.06 26.82
C PHE A 51 -6.09 1.10 25.86
N VAL A 52 -5.50 1.01 24.69
CA VAL A 52 -5.50 2.09 23.71
C VAL A 52 -6.61 1.80 22.70
N PRO A 53 -7.80 2.43 22.80
CA PRO A 53 -8.87 2.15 21.86
C PRO A 53 -8.47 2.64 20.47
N GLN A 54 -8.74 1.77 19.49
CA GLN A 54 -8.44 2.00 18.08
C GLN A 54 -9.74 2.16 17.30
N PHE A 55 -9.74 3.10 16.36
CA PHE A 55 -10.90 3.41 15.54
C PHE A 55 -10.49 3.45 14.07
N VAL A 56 -11.36 2.96 13.20
CA VAL A 56 -11.22 3.16 11.75
C VAL A 56 -11.38 4.64 11.46
N THR A 57 -10.52 5.17 10.60
CA THR A 57 -10.60 6.55 10.15
C THR A 57 -10.55 6.64 8.63
N LEU A 58 -11.03 7.77 8.11
CA LEU A 58 -10.95 8.14 6.71
C LEU A 58 -10.30 9.52 6.63
N LYS A 59 -9.37 9.70 5.69
CA LYS A 59 -8.82 11.01 5.33
C LYS A 59 -9.02 11.21 3.83
N LEU A 60 -9.60 12.32 3.40
CA LEU A 60 -9.76 12.60 1.98
C LEU A 60 -8.38 12.87 1.35
N ASP A 61 -8.14 12.31 0.17
CA ASP A 61 -6.89 12.50 -0.58
C ASP A 61 -7.00 13.74 -1.51
N ASP A 62 -7.38 14.88 -0.94
CA ASP A 62 -7.57 16.14 -1.66
C ASP A 62 -6.35 17.09 -1.59
N GLY A 63 -5.27 16.63 -0.93
CA GLY A 63 -4.03 17.40 -0.73
C GLY A 63 -4.17 18.66 0.13
N SER A 64 -5.34 18.93 0.73
CA SER A 64 -5.69 20.21 1.34
C SER A 64 -6.25 20.12 2.76
N SER A 65 -6.75 18.96 3.19
CA SER A 65 -7.37 18.79 4.50
C SER A 65 -6.67 17.75 5.39
N GLU A 66 -6.28 18.15 6.61
CA GLU A 66 -5.91 17.23 7.70
C GLU A 66 -7.13 16.72 8.48
N VAL A 67 -8.33 17.00 7.97
CA VAL A 67 -9.58 16.61 8.64
C VAL A 67 -9.70 15.09 8.61
N VAL A 68 -9.84 14.51 9.80
CA VAL A 68 -10.09 13.09 10.00
C VAL A 68 -11.60 12.87 10.07
N PHE A 69 -12.07 11.90 9.29
CA PHE A 69 -13.45 11.46 9.27
C PHE A 69 -13.58 10.14 10.02
N ILE A 70 -14.59 10.03 10.87
CA ILE A 70 -14.88 8.84 11.67
C ILE A 70 -16.11 8.16 11.09
N PRO A 71 -16.00 6.95 10.51
CA PRO A 71 -17.16 6.20 10.07
C PRO A 71 -18.16 6.07 11.21
N SER A 72 -19.41 6.46 10.97
CA SER A 72 -20.48 6.32 11.96
C SER A 72 -20.77 4.86 12.29
N ASP A 73 -20.48 3.98 11.33
CA ASP A 73 -20.50 2.53 11.43
C ASP A 73 -19.37 1.97 10.55
N THR A 74 -18.84 0.80 10.93
CA THR A 74 -17.72 0.12 10.24
C THR A 74 -18.16 -1.08 9.41
N THR A 75 -19.46 -1.36 9.29
CA THR A 75 -19.99 -2.52 8.52
C THR A 75 -19.49 -2.50 7.08
N LEU A 76 -19.70 -1.40 6.34
CA LEU A 76 -19.26 -1.29 4.94
C LEU A 76 -17.74 -1.40 4.78
N VAL A 77 -16.98 -0.84 5.72
CA VAL A 77 -15.50 -0.96 5.70
C VAL A 77 -15.09 -2.41 5.93
N SER A 78 -15.75 -3.09 6.87
CA SER A 78 -15.49 -4.49 7.18
C SER A 78 -15.83 -5.40 5.99
N GLU A 79 -16.99 -5.21 5.37
CA GLU A 79 -17.39 -5.93 4.16
C GLU A 79 -16.40 -5.72 3.02
N TYR A 80 -16.01 -4.47 2.77
CA TYR A 80 -15.00 -4.13 1.77
C TYR A 80 -13.67 -4.85 2.00
N ILE A 81 -13.17 -4.84 3.24
CA ILE A 81 -11.90 -5.48 3.59
C ILE A 81 -12.01 -7.01 3.54
N GLN A 82 -13.15 -7.62 3.89
CA GLN A 82 -13.32 -9.07 3.74
C GLN A 82 -13.35 -9.49 2.27
N GLU A 83 -13.94 -8.68 1.40
CA GLU A 83 -14.02 -8.96 -0.04
C GLU A 83 -12.69 -8.70 -0.77
N ASN A 84 -11.96 -7.65 -0.36
CA ASN A 84 -10.80 -7.15 -1.09
C ASN A 84 -9.47 -7.33 -0.35
N GLY A 85 -9.48 -7.70 0.93
CA GLY A 85 -8.28 -7.94 1.71
C GLY A 85 -7.69 -9.32 1.46
N TRP A 86 -6.36 -9.39 1.41
CA TRP A 86 -5.63 -10.63 1.19
C TRP A 86 -4.52 -10.83 2.20
N SER A 87 -4.34 -12.09 2.62
CA SER A 87 -3.22 -12.51 3.45
C SER A 87 -2.06 -13.00 2.60
N ASN A 88 -0.85 -12.84 3.11
CA ASN A 88 0.37 -13.38 2.50
C ASN A 88 0.45 -14.93 2.47
N TYR A 89 -0.51 -15.63 3.08
CA TYR A 89 -0.63 -17.09 2.98
C TYR A 89 -1.44 -17.54 1.75
N GLY A 90 -1.73 -16.63 0.81
CA GLY A 90 -2.38 -16.96 -0.46
C GLY A 90 -3.89 -17.11 -0.36
N GLY A 91 -4.55 -16.37 0.54
CA GLY A 91 -5.99 -16.45 0.70
C GLY A 91 -6.64 -15.21 1.32
N PRO A 92 -8.00 -15.15 1.29
CA PRO A 92 -8.76 -14.08 1.89
C PRO A 92 -8.43 -13.88 3.37
N ILE A 93 -8.56 -12.65 3.85
CA ILE A 93 -8.33 -12.35 5.26
C ILE A 93 -9.39 -13.02 6.15
N GLN A 94 -9.00 -13.39 7.36
CA GLN A 94 -9.88 -13.97 8.38
C GLN A 94 -9.79 -13.22 9.72
N THR A 95 -9.30 -11.97 9.68
CA THR A 95 -9.09 -11.12 10.86
C THR A 95 -10.10 -9.97 10.87
N ASP A 96 -10.19 -9.26 11.99
CA ASP A 96 -11.02 -8.06 12.12
C ASP A 96 -10.42 -6.87 11.35
N VAL A 97 -11.26 -5.87 11.06
CA VAL A 97 -10.88 -4.68 10.29
C VAL A 97 -9.73 -3.89 10.91
N LEU A 98 -9.69 -3.75 12.25
CA LEU A 98 -8.65 -2.97 12.92
C LEU A 98 -7.30 -3.69 12.88
N SER A 99 -7.31 -5.00 13.10
CA SER A 99 -6.13 -5.85 12.93
C SER A 99 -5.61 -5.81 11.49
N PHE A 100 -6.52 -5.89 10.50
CA PHE A 100 -6.17 -5.75 9.10
C PHE A 100 -5.50 -4.41 8.81
N LEU A 101 -6.16 -3.30 9.13
CA LEU A 101 -5.66 -1.96 8.84
C LEU A 101 -4.35 -1.68 9.59
N SER A 102 -4.24 -2.09 10.85
CA SER A 102 -3.01 -1.90 11.63
C SER A 102 -1.81 -2.61 11.00
N LEU A 103 -1.99 -3.87 10.56
CA LEU A 103 -0.94 -4.64 9.90
C LEU A 103 -0.69 -4.17 8.46
N TYR A 104 -1.72 -3.76 7.72
CA TYR A 104 -1.57 -3.18 6.38
C TYR A 104 -0.75 -1.88 6.45
N LEU A 105 -1.16 -0.92 7.29
CA LEU A 105 -0.57 0.41 7.38
C LEU A 105 0.84 0.40 7.96
N TYR A 106 1.19 -0.57 8.80
CA TYR A 106 2.58 -0.77 9.23
C TYR A 106 3.54 -1.01 8.05
N ASN A 107 3.02 -1.51 6.92
CA ASN A 107 3.83 -1.99 5.80
C ASN A 107 3.62 -1.21 4.50
N GLN A 108 2.39 -0.80 4.22
CA GLN A 108 1.97 -0.20 2.95
C GLN A 108 1.71 1.32 3.09
N ASN A 109 1.84 1.88 4.29
CA ASN A 109 1.58 3.29 4.65
C ASN A 109 0.11 3.76 4.47
N GLU A 110 -0.54 3.48 3.34
CA GLU A 110 -1.85 4.02 2.99
C GLU A 110 -2.71 3.00 2.22
N LEU A 111 -3.92 2.73 2.72
CA LEU A 111 -4.94 1.99 1.95
C LEU A 111 -5.92 2.97 1.34
N LYS A 112 -5.76 3.26 0.05
CA LYS A 112 -6.62 4.18 -0.67
C LYS A 112 -7.89 3.48 -1.19
N VAL A 113 -9.03 4.16 -1.10
CA VAL A 113 -10.36 3.68 -1.50
C VAL A 113 -11.17 4.83 -2.12
N LEU A 114 -12.21 4.50 -2.89
CA LEU A 114 -13.24 5.46 -3.30
C LEU A 114 -14.41 5.39 -2.33
N VAL A 115 -14.85 6.52 -1.79
CA VAL A 115 -15.98 6.59 -0.86
C VAL A 115 -17.06 7.56 -1.33
N SER A 116 -18.30 7.23 -1.02
CA SER A 116 -19.44 8.16 -1.12
C SER A 116 -20.19 8.16 0.21
N GLY A 117 -20.75 9.31 0.59
CA GLY A 117 -21.44 9.41 1.87
C GLY A 117 -21.68 10.85 2.34
N GLN A 118 -21.96 10.99 3.63
CA GLN A 118 -22.35 12.26 4.23
C GLN A 118 -21.43 12.61 5.39
N ILE A 119 -20.82 13.79 5.31
CA ILE A 119 -20.12 14.41 6.44
C ILE A 119 -21.18 15.02 7.36
N LYS A 120 -21.17 14.60 8.61
CA LYS A 120 -22.09 15.06 9.65
C LYS A 120 -21.42 16.09 10.54
N GLN A 121 -22.24 16.93 11.17
CA GLN A 121 -21.75 17.89 12.15
C GLN A 121 -21.16 17.19 13.38
N ALA A 122 -20.03 17.71 13.88
CA ALA A 122 -19.47 17.30 15.16
C ALA A 122 -20.38 17.74 16.32
N HIS A 123 -20.38 16.95 17.39
CA HIS A 123 -21.04 17.28 18.65
C HIS A 123 -19.99 17.55 19.73
N PRO A 124 -20.19 18.51 20.65
CA PRO A 124 -19.25 18.78 21.75
C PRO A 124 -18.96 17.60 22.70
N LYS A 125 -19.74 16.51 22.58
CA LYS A 125 -19.62 15.28 23.39
C LYS A 125 -18.97 14.14 22.62
N ASP A 126 -18.53 14.36 21.38
CA ASP A 126 -17.81 13.36 20.62
C ASP A 126 -16.48 13.04 21.31
N THR A 127 -16.23 11.76 21.54
CA THR A 127 -15.04 11.28 22.26
C THR A 127 -13.83 11.11 21.36
N ILE A 128 -14.03 11.14 20.05
CA ILE A 128 -13.01 10.93 19.02
C ILE A 128 -12.86 12.23 18.23
N PRO A 129 -11.64 12.77 18.07
CA PRO A 129 -11.41 13.95 17.24
C PRO A 129 -11.69 13.63 15.77
N GLY A 130 -12.52 14.45 15.12
CA GLY A 130 -12.86 14.31 13.71
C GLY A 130 -14.32 14.68 13.43
N LEU A 131 -14.73 14.55 12.17
CA LEU A 131 -16.12 14.69 11.77
C LEU A 131 -16.75 13.31 11.54
N PRO A 132 -17.96 13.02 12.04
CA PRO A 132 -18.62 11.77 11.72
C PRO A 132 -18.93 11.69 10.22
N PHE A 133 -18.75 10.51 9.65
CA PHE A 133 -18.96 10.24 8.24
C PHE A 133 -19.86 9.02 8.08
N LEU A 134 -21.03 9.24 7.50
CA LEU A 134 -21.94 8.16 7.14
C LEU A 134 -21.56 7.65 5.76
N ILE A 135 -20.80 6.55 5.73
CA ILE A 135 -20.42 5.87 4.49
C ILE A 135 -21.68 5.29 3.86
N GLU A 136 -21.95 5.63 2.61
CA GLU A 136 -23.01 5.04 1.79
C GLU A 136 -22.44 4.03 0.79
N LYS A 137 -21.18 4.22 0.37
CA LYS A 137 -20.48 3.34 -0.57
C LYS A 137 -18.97 3.39 -0.35
N ILE A 138 -18.31 2.24 -0.52
CA ILE A 138 -16.86 2.09 -0.53
C ILE A 138 -16.45 1.15 -1.67
N GLU A 139 -15.44 1.54 -2.46
CA GLU A 139 -15.00 0.81 -3.65
C GLU A 139 -13.47 0.81 -3.76
N THR A 140 -12.95 -0.17 -4.52
CA THR A 140 -11.54 -0.24 -4.87
C THR A 140 -11.18 0.92 -5.80
N ILE A 141 -9.96 1.43 -5.64
CA ILE A 141 -9.44 2.44 -6.59
C ILE A 141 -9.15 1.76 -7.93
N PRO A 142 -9.49 2.42 -9.06
CA PRO A 142 -9.17 1.92 -10.39
C PRO A 142 -7.65 1.71 -10.58
N PRO A 143 -7.24 0.92 -11.57
CA PRO A 143 -5.82 0.72 -11.86
C PRO A 143 -5.08 2.05 -12.11
N CYS A 144 -3.78 2.07 -11.79
CA CYS A 144 -2.92 3.24 -11.96
C CYS A 144 -2.17 3.21 -13.30
N PRO A 145 -2.65 3.93 -14.35
CA PRO A 145 -1.87 4.07 -15.57
C PRO A 145 -0.67 4.98 -15.28
N VAL A 146 0.46 4.36 -14.94
CA VAL A 146 1.74 5.06 -14.80
C VAL A 146 2.21 5.51 -16.19
N SER A 147 2.69 6.76 -16.29
CA SER A 147 3.28 7.25 -17.54
C SER A 147 4.45 6.37 -17.93
N ASN A 148 4.39 5.80 -19.14
CA ASN A 148 5.43 4.92 -19.67
C ASN A 148 6.16 5.56 -20.85
N THR A 149 6.26 6.89 -20.88
CA THR A 149 6.89 7.61 -21.99
C THR A 149 8.35 7.21 -22.12
N LYS A 150 8.71 6.70 -23.30
CA LYS A 150 10.11 6.34 -23.59
C LYS A 150 10.96 7.61 -23.64
N LEU A 151 11.89 7.72 -22.72
CA LEU A 151 12.89 8.78 -22.70
C LEU A 151 14.12 8.36 -23.51
N GLY A 152 14.72 9.33 -24.20
CA GLY A 152 16.00 9.13 -24.89
C GLY A 152 17.15 8.99 -23.90
N GLY A 153 18.13 8.16 -24.21
CA GLY A 153 19.33 7.96 -23.39
C GLY A 153 19.69 6.49 -23.21
N THR A 154 20.77 6.22 -22.48
CA THR A 154 21.16 4.86 -22.06
C THR A 154 21.05 4.78 -20.55
N VAL A 155 20.03 4.06 -20.06
CA VAL A 155 19.93 3.71 -18.64
C VAL A 155 20.64 2.37 -18.43
N ALA A 156 21.37 2.21 -17.32
CA ALA A 156 22.02 0.95 -17.02
C ALA A 156 20.99 -0.10 -16.57
N LEU A 157 21.16 -1.37 -16.96
CA LEU A 157 20.31 -2.46 -16.48
C LEU A 157 20.42 -2.65 -14.96
N GLN A 158 21.66 -2.59 -14.46
CA GLN A 158 21.99 -2.83 -13.05
C GLN A 158 22.06 -1.53 -12.25
N ASN A 159 21.80 -1.61 -10.95
CA ASN A 159 21.72 -0.51 -9.98
C ASN A 159 20.70 0.59 -10.34
N THR A 160 19.82 0.33 -11.28
CA THR A 160 18.67 1.19 -11.61
C THR A 160 17.44 0.69 -10.86
N LEU A 161 16.68 1.62 -10.28
CA LEU A 161 15.39 1.29 -9.70
C LEU A 161 14.33 1.29 -10.81
N TRP A 162 13.80 0.12 -11.10
CA TRP A 162 12.85 -0.12 -12.17
C TRP A 162 11.43 -0.22 -11.61
N LYS A 163 10.60 0.78 -11.86
CA LYS A 163 9.20 0.81 -11.44
C LYS A 163 8.33 -0.02 -12.36
N TRP A 164 7.48 -0.87 -11.80
CA TRP A 164 6.58 -1.72 -12.56
C TRP A 164 5.40 -0.92 -13.14
N ILE A 165 5.27 -0.96 -14.45
CA ILE A 165 4.16 -0.31 -15.17
C ILE A 165 2.98 -1.26 -15.34
N GLY A 166 3.25 -2.56 -15.50
CA GLY A 166 2.22 -3.54 -15.81
C GLY A 166 2.69 -4.70 -16.68
N PHE A 167 1.76 -5.55 -17.08
CA PHE A 167 2.02 -6.61 -18.06
C PHE A 167 1.76 -6.13 -19.49
N VAL A 168 2.58 -6.61 -20.43
CA VAL A 168 2.53 -6.20 -21.85
C VAL A 168 2.32 -7.37 -22.80
N ASN A 169 1.61 -7.11 -23.90
CA ASN A 169 1.41 -8.09 -24.97
C ASN A 169 2.62 -8.13 -25.94
N GLU A 170 2.51 -8.92 -27.01
CA GLU A 170 3.55 -9.04 -28.05
C GLU A 170 3.81 -7.72 -28.81
N SER A 171 2.80 -6.86 -28.90
CA SER A 171 2.88 -5.52 -29.50
C SER A 171 3.41 -4.46 -28.53
N LYS A 172 3.87 -4.85 -27.33
CA LYS A 172 4.32 -3.97 -26.22
C LYS A 172 3.21 -3.05 -25.65
N GLU A 173 1.94 -3.39 -25.85
CA GLU A 173 0.83 -2.65 -25.25
C GLU A 173 0.54 -3.18 -23.84
N VAL A 174 0.37 -2.27 -22.89
CA VAL A 174 0.04 -2.60 -21.50
C VAL A 174 -1.43 -3.05 -21.43
N TYR A 175 -1.67 -4.28 -20.98
CA TYR A 175 -3.01 -4.85 -20.84
C TYR A 175 -3.45 -5.04 -19.38
N SER A 176 -2.52 -4.90 -18.43
CA SER A 176 -2.79 -4.98 -17.00
C SER A 176 -1.89 -3.99 -16.28
N TYR A 177 -2.50 -3.08 -15.52
CA TYR A 177 -1.81 -2.04 -14.75
C TYR A 177 -1.82 -2.41 -13.26
N PRO A 178 -0.80 -2.03 -12.47
CA PRO A 178 -0.82 -2.17 -11.01
C PRO A 178 -1.97 -1.37 -10.39
N SER A 179 -2.34 -1.74 -9.17
CA SER A 179 -3.30 -0.97 -8.38
C SER A 179 -2.60 0.31 -7.89
N CYS A 180 -3.34 1.38 -7.58
CA CYS A 180 -2.77 2.63 -7.03
C CYS A 180 -2.33 2.52 -5.56
N GLU A 181 -1.89 1.33 -5.15
CA GLU A 181 -1.44 1.07 -3.80
C GLU A 181 0.00 1.55 -3.62
N ASN A 182 0.27 2.11 -2.45
CA ASN A 182 1.59 2.52 -2.02
C ASN A 182 2.14 1.42 -1.11
N PRO A 183 3.43 1.06 -1.18
CA PRO A 183 4.42 1.52 -2.17
C PRO A 183 4.31 0.84 -3.54
N GLU A 184 4.74 1.57 -4.57
CA GLU A 184 4.79 1.07 -5.94
C GLU A 184 5.74 -0.11 -6.06
N VAL A 185 5.34 -1.14 -6.81
CA VAL A 185 6.21 -2.27 -7.15
C VAL A 185 7.39 -1.78 -7.97
N THR A 186 8.59 -2.04 -7.48
CA THR A 186 9.88 -1.69 -8.08
C THR A 186 10.83 -2.87 -7.95
N PHE A 187 11.80 -2.95 -8.85
CA PHE A 187 12.87 -3.93 -8.76
C PHE A 187 14.21 -3.30 -9.08
N GLN A 188 15.28 -3.90 -8.57
CA GLN A 188 16.64 -3.49 -8.84
C GLN A 188 17.53 -4.71 -9.01
N LEU A 189 18.22 -4.77 -10.15
CA LEU A 189 19.31 -5.72 -10.38
C LEU A 189 20.58 -5.13 -9.79
N THR A 190 21.02 -5.59 -8.62
CA THR A 190 22.18 -5.01 -7.95
C THR A 190 23.50 -5.46 -8.59
N GLN A 191 24.58 -4.69 -8.41
CA GLN A 191 25.95 -5.15 -8.71
C GLN A 191 26.66 -5.79 -7.50
N ARG A 192 25.93 -6.04 -6.41
CA ARG A 192 26.50 -6.60 -5.20
C ARG A 192 26.69 -8.10 -5.42
N ILE A 193 27.95 -8.53 -5.48
CA ILE A 193 28.32 -9.94 -5.53
C ILE A 193 27.99 -10.57 -4.17
N VAL A 194 27.51 -11.81 -4.22
CA VAL A 194 27.15 -12.60 -3.03
C VAL A 194 28.28 -12.63 -1.99
N ASP A 195 29.55 -12.79 -2.40
CA ASP A 195 30.72 -12.93 -1.51
C ASP A 195 31.21 -11.64 -0.79
N SER A 196 30.35 -10.62 -0.64
CA SER A 196 30.73 -9.41 0.10
C SER A 196 30.74 -9.67 1.62
N PRO A 197 31.84 -9.36 2.35
CA PRO A 197 32.04 -9.76 3.75
C PRO A 197 30.99 -9.23 4.73
N ASN A 198 30.19 -8.23 4.34
CA ASN A 198 29.14 -7.66 5.16
C ASN A 198 27.75 -8.28 4.94
N GLN A 199 27.61 -9.22 4.01
CA GLN A 199 26.29 -9.75 3.66
C GLN A 199 25.99 -11.14 4.23
N GLY A 200 26.96 -11.91 4.72
CA GLY A 200 26.67 -13.17 5.43
C GLY A 200 26.04 -14.26 4.55
N TYR A 201 26.16 -14.14 3.23
CA TYR A 201 25.72 -15.13 2.24
C TYR A 201 26.90 -15.38 1.31
N ILE A 202 27.39 -16.62 1.17
CA ILE A 202 28.40 -16.97 0.16
C ILE A 202 27.80 -18.13 -0.64
N ASN A 203 27.74 -18.03 -1.97
CA ASN A 203 27.33 -19.15 -2.81
C ASN A 203 28.55 -19.71 -3.56
N PRO A 204 29.16 -20.80 -3.09
CA PRO A 204 30.35 -21.37 -3.72
C PRO A 204 30.07 -21.98 -5.10
N MET A 205 28.82 -22.32 -5.43
CA MET A 205 28.45 -22.83 -6.76
C MET A 205 28.28 -21.72 -7.80
N LYS A 206 27.98 -20.49 -7.33
CA LYS A 206 27.72 -19.31 -8.16
C LYS A 206 28.41 -18.08 -7.56
N PRO A 207 29.76 -18.03 -7.57
CA PRO A 207 30.52 -17.01 -6.85
C PRO A 207 30.37 -15.60 -7.43
N ASN A 208 29.96 -15.48 -8.70
CA ASN A 208 29.80 -14.20 -9.40
C ASN A 208 28.34 -13.75 -9.51
N ALA A 209 27.39 -14.53 -8.99
CA ALA A 209 25.99 -14.14 -9.03
C ALA A 209 25.74 -12.91 -8.16
N MET A 210 24.76 -12.11 -8.57
CA MET A 210 24.40 -10.84 -7.94
C MET A 210 22.97 -10.88 -7.41
N TYR A 211 22.58 -9.94 -6.55
CA TYR A 211 21.23 -9.93 -5.98
C TYR A 211 20.21 -9.20 -6.84
N LEU A 212 19.03 -9.81 -6.95
CA LEU A 212 17.82 -9.12 -7.38
C LEU A 212 17.07 -8.65 -6.13
N GLU A 213 16.78 -7.34 -6.05
CA GLU A 213 15.98 -6.73 -4.98
C GLU A 213 14.60 -6.32 -5.54
N LEU A 214 13.52 -6.58 -4.80
CA LEU A 214 12.13 -6.22 -5.14
C LEU A 214 11.54 -5.40 -3.99
N PHE A 215 10.94 -4.24 -4.29
CA PHE A 215 10.38 -3.31 -3.30
C PHE A 215 9.02 -2.74 -3.73
N PRO A 216 8.13 -2.36 -2.81
CA PRO A 216 8.06 -2.91 -1.47
C PRO A 216 7.93 -4.41 -1.61
N GLY A 217 8.53 -5.19 -0.71
CA GLY A 217 8.63 -6.64 -0.87
C GLY A 217 7.26 -7.26 -1.14
N PHE A 218 6.87 -7.39 -2.41
CA PHE A 218 5.77 -8.22 -2.83
C PHE A 218 6.25 -9.60 -2.51
N TYR A 219 5.77 -10.10 -1.41
CA TYR A 219 6.18 -11.39 -0.94
C TYR A 219 5.37 -12.42 -1.69
N PHE A 220 5.87 -12.73 -2.87
CA PHE A 220 5.68 -14.00 -3.54
C PHE A 220 5.71 -15.12 -2.50
N VAL A 221 4.64 -15.89 -2.43
CA VAL A 221 4.36 -16.86 -1.35
C VAL A 221 5.51 -17.88 -1.21
N ASN A 222 6.37 -18.04 -2.23
CA ASN A 222 7.59 -18.85 -2.18
C ASN A 222 8.92 -18.11 -2.03
N LEU A 223 9.05 -16.82 -2.38
CA LEU A 223 10.33 -16.10 -2.27
C LEU A 223 10.72 -15.81 -0.81
N TYR A 224 9.81 -16.05 0.14
CA TYR A 224 10.13 -16.07 1.57
C TYR A 224 11.21 -17.07 1.96
N SER A 225 11.44 -18.10 1.13
CA SER A 225 12.41 -19.16 1.43
C SER A 225 13.71 -19.04 0.63
N THR A 226 13.74 -18.21 -0.42
CA THR A 226 14.80 -18.16 -1.41
C THR A 226 15.11 -16.72 -1.83
N LYS A 227 16.30 -16.21 -1.48
CA LYS A 227 16.78 -15.00 -2.15
C LYS A 227 17.01 -15.34 -3.63
N VAL A 228 16.59 -14.46 -4.54
CA VAL A 228 16.87 -14.62 -5.98
C VAL A 228 18.23 -13.99 -6.26
N ILE A 229 19.14 -14.80 -6.81
CA ILE A 229 20.41 -14.33 -7.36
C ILE A 229 20.38 -14.49 -8.87
N TYR A 230 21.16 -13.68 -9.58
CA TYR A 230 21.17 -13.68 -11.02
C TYR A 230 22.58 -13.58 -11.62
N GLU A 231 22.71 -14.13 -12.83
CA GLU A 231 23.84 -13.90 -13.74
C GLU A 231 23.29 -13.31 -15.05
N ILE A 232 24.06 -12.42 -15.68
CA ILE A 232 23.72 -11.88 -17.01
C ILE A 232 24.53 -12.64 -18.05
N GLU A 233 23.85 -13.20 -19.03
CA GLU A 233 24.46 -13.84 -20.20
C GLU A 233 23.77 -13.30 -21.45
N ASP A 234 24.50 -12.58 -22.30
CA ASP A 234 23.95 -11.84 -23.44
C ASP A 234 22.73 -10.98 -23.06
N ASN A 235 21.57 -11.24 -23.67
CA ASN A 235 20.29 -10.58 -23.38
C ASN A 235 19.37 -11.41 -22.46
N HIS A 236 19.97 -12.24 -21.61
CA HIS A 236 19.27 -13.12 -20.68
C HIS A 236 19.69 -12.86 -19.23
N LEU A 237 18.70 -12.97 -18.34
CA LEU A 237 18.88 -13.07 -16.90
C LEU A 237 18.68 -14.54 -16.51
N ASN A 238 19.74 -15.15 -15.98
CA ASN A 238 19.68 -16.49 -15.41
C ASN A 238 19.38 -16.35 -13.91
N LEU A 239 18.15 -16.69 -13.50
CA LEU A 239 17.66 -16.54 -12.12
C LEU A 239 17.80 -17.86 -11.34
N TYR A 240 18.38 -17.77 -10.15
CA TYR A 240 18.63 -18.90 -9.26
C TYR A 240 18.07 -18.63 -7.86
N GLY A 241 17.50 -19.65 -7.23
CA GLY A 241 17.14 -19.62 -5.82
C GLY A 241 18.31 -19.96 -4.91
N THR A 242 18.44 -19.27 -3.77
CA THR A 242 19.39 -19.66 -2.71
C THR A 242 18.71 -19.80 -1.35
N PHE A 243 19.05 -20.88 -0.63
CA PHE A 243 18.44 -21.27 0.66
C PHE A 243 19.25 -20.89 1.89
N TYR A 244 20.43 -20.26 1.74
CA TYR A 244 21.27 -19.94 2.89
C TYR A 244 20.87 -18.61 3.50
N TYR A 245 20.71 -18.62 4.82
CA TYR A 245 20.49 -17.44 5.64
C TYR A 245 21.62 -17.44 6.64
N GLY A 246 22.48 -16.42 6.60
CA GLY A 246 23.58 -16.28 7.54
C GLY A 246 23.15 -16.31 9.03
N PRO A 247 24.11 -16.17 9.96
CA PRO A 247 23.89 -16.38 11.40
C PRO A 247 22.87 -15.43 12.05
N ASN A 248 22.46 -14.34 11.37
CA ASN A 248 21.48 -13.38 11.85
C ASN A 248 20.12 -13.57 11.16
N ARG A 249 19.52 -14.76 11.28
CA ARG A 249 18.10 -14.94 10.91
C ARG A 249 17.21 -14.17 11.89
N HIS A 250 16.31 -13.35 11.37
CA HIS A 250 15.01 -13.16 11.99
C HIS A 250 14.06 -14.21 11.40
N PRO A 251 13.63 -15.24 12.16
CA PRO A 251 12.83 -16.34 11.65
C PRO A 251 11.33 -16.01 11.46
N ASN A 252 10.91 -14.74 11.57
CA ASN A 252 9.52 -14.37 11.38
C ASN A 252 9.46 -13.35 10.25
N ALA A 253 9.06 -13.78 9.06
CA ALA A 253 8.46 -12.86 8.11
C ALA A 253 7.27 -12.21 8.83
N PRO A 254 7.16 -10.88 8.89
CA PRO A 254 5.97 -10.25 9.44
C PRO A 254 4.71 -10.78 8.74
N ILE A 255 3.59 -10.84 9.46
CA ILE A 255 2.29 -11.08 8.84
C ILE A 255 1.97 -9.80 8.06
N TYR A 256 1.84 -9.93 6.74
CA TYR A 256 1.51 -8.81 5.87
C TYR A 256 0.10 -9.00 5.32
N PHE A 257 -0.63 -7.89 5.25
CA PHE A 257 -1.87 -7.81 4.53
C PHE A 257 -1.72 -6.88 3.35
N THR A 258 -2.38 -7.25 2.26
CA THR A 258 -2.44 -6.47 1.02
C THR A 258 -3.87 -6.52 0.47
N THR A 259 -4.13 -5.94 -0.69
CA THR A 259 -5.39 -6.18 -1.40
C THR A 259 -5.28 -7.40 -2.29
N ARG A 260 -6.43 -8.00 -2.58
CA ARG A 260 -6.59 -9.11 -3.50
C ARG A 260 -6.04 -8.79 -4.88
N GLN A 261 -6.35 -7.61 -5.41
CA GLN A 261 -5.90 -7.21 -6.74
C GLN A 261 -4.38 -7.15 -6.83
N THR A 262 -3.74 -6.65 -5.77
CA THR A 262 -2.29 -6.58 -5.66
C THR A 262 -1.67 -7.96 -5.50
N ALA A 263 -2.27 -8.84 -4.69
CA ALA A 263 -1.83 -10.22 -4.54
C ALA A 263 -1.89 -11.02 -5.85
N GLU A 264 -3.01 -10.98 -6.58
CA GLU A 264 -3.18 -11.68 -7.86
C GLU A 264 -2.16 -11.22 -8.93
N LYS A 265 -1.84 -9.92 -8.91
CA LYS A 265 -0.82 -9.29 -9.74
C LYS A 265 0.59 -9.71 -9.35
N ALA A 266 0.88 -9.77 -8.05
CA ALA A 266 2.14 -10.27 -7.52
C ALA A 266 2.33 -11.74 -7.90
N ASP A 267 1.33 -12.62 -7.77
CA ASP A 267 1.45 -14.02 -8.18
C ASP A 267 1.86 -14.17 -9.65
N SER A 268 1.32 -13.30 -10.52
CA SER A 268 1.69 -13.29 -11.95
C SER A 268 3.13 -12.79 -12.17
N LEU A 269 3.59 -11.82 -11.37
CA LEU A 269 4.96 -11.34 -11.40
C LEU A 269 5.92 -12.39 -10.81
N GLU A 270 5.46 -13.23 -9.87
CA GLU A 270 6.22 -14.39 -9.33
C GLU A 270 6.57 -15.31 -10.47
N LEU A 271 5.58 -15.64 -11.29
CA LEU A 271 5.76 -16.55 -12.41
C LEU A 271 6.74 -16.01 -13.46
N LEU A 272 6.90 -14.69 -13.56
CA LEU A 272 7.91 -14.07 -14.42
C LEU A 272 9.32 -14.15 -13.82
N LEU A 273 9.43 -13.96 -12.50
CA LEU A 273 10.70 -13.89 -11.77
C LEU A 273 11.04 -15.18 -11.05
N ARG A 274 10.31 -16.26 -11.35
CA ARG A 274 10.44 -17.56 -10.71
C ARG A 274 11.88 -18.01 -10.81
N GLU A 275 12.41 -18.50 -9.71
CA GLU A 275 13.77 -18.93 -9.63
C GLU A 275 13.93 -20.40 -10.05
N GLY A 276 15.03 -20.68 -10.75
CA GLY A 276 15.51 -22.04 -10.96
C GLY A 276 16.25 -22.56 -9.73
N ASN A 277 16.76 -23.79 -9.83
CA ASN A 277 17.70 -24.30 -8.83
C ASN A 277 19.14 -23.89 -9.19
N LEU A 278 20.10 -24.08 -8.28
CA LEU A 278 21.49 -23.66 -8.49
C LEU A 278 22.21 -24.28 -9.69
N THR A 279 21.70 -25.38 -10.27
CA THR A 279 22.28 -26.04 -11.44
C THR A 279 21.52 -25.75 -12.74
N VAL A 280 20.24 -25.44 -12.66
CA VAL A 280 19.33 -25.16 -13.78
C VAL A 280 18.60 -23.85 -13.46
N PRO A 281 19.06 -22.70 -14.00
CA PRO A 281 18.38 -21.42 -13.80
C PRO A 281 17.03 -21.41 -14.48
N GLU A 282 16.17 -20.51 -14.04
CA GLU A 282 15.11 -20.00 -14.89
C GLU A 282 15.67 -18.89 -15.77
N VAL A 283 15.28 -18.87 -17.04
CA VAL A 283 15.84 -17.94 -18.03
C VAL A 283 14.79 -16.90 -18.41
N VAL A 284 15.09 -15.64 -18.11
CA VAL A 284 14.24 -14.49 -18.45
C VAL A 284 14.96 -13.67 -19.52
N ASP A 285 14.30 -13.46 -20.65
CA ASP A 285 14.78 -12.55 -21.68
C ASP A 285 14.55 -11.11 -21.24
N TYR A 286 15.50 -10.21 -21.51
CA TYR A 286 15.30 -8.79 -21.28
C TYR A 286 15.49 -7.95 -22.55
N ILE A 287 14.70 -6.88 -22.66
CA ILE A 287 14.81 -5.85 -23.70
C ILE A 287 14.94 -4.51 -22.98
N LEU A 288 16.03 -3.80 -23.24
CA LEU A 288 16.31 -2.49 -22.66
C LEU A 288 16.34 -1.43 -23.77
N GLU A 289 15.43 -0.46 -23.69
CA GLU A 289 15.25 0.57 -24.69
C GLU A 289 15.03 1.95 -24.05
N GLY A 290 16.09 2.75 -23.95
CA GLY A 290 16.01 4.03 -23.26
C GLY A 290 15.89 3.82 -21.75
N ASN A 291 14.80 4.30 -21.17
CA ASN A 291 14.42 4.07 -19.77
C ASN A 291 13.37 2.96 -19.61
N GLN A 292 13.08 2.17 -20.64
CA GLN A 292 12.13 1.06 -20.56
C GLN A 292 12.86 -0.28 -20.50
N LEU A 293 12.42 -1.15 -19.59
CA LEU A 293 12.88 -2.51 -19.46
C LEU A 293 11.69 -3.47 -19.56
N ILE A 294 11.75 -4.39 -20.52
CA ILE A 294 10.77 -5.47 -20.63
C ILE A 294 11.46 -6.77 -20.24
N LEU A 295 10.92 -7.44 -19.23
CA LEU A 295 11.31 -8.80 -18.87
C LEU A 295 10.29 -9.78 -19.42
N SER A 296 10.76 -10.87 -20.03
CA SER A 296 9.92 -11.88 -20.66
C SER A 296 10.33 -13.28 -20.23
N HIS A 297 9.39 -14.03 -19.64
CA HIS A 297 9.64 -15.42 -19.29
C HIS A 297 9.41 -16.30 -20.51
N ARG A 298 10.41 -17.12 -20.89
CA ARG A 298 10.36 -17.92 -22.12
C ARG A 298 9.21 -18.91 -22.17
N ASN A 299 9.00 -19.63 -21.07
CA ASN A 299 8.03 -20.73 -21.02
C ASN A 299 6.58 -20.25 -20.82
N THR A 300 6.35 -19.25 -19.97
CA THR A 300 4.99 -18.76 -19.67
C THR A 300 4.51 -17.68 -20.63
N LYS A 301 5.42 -17.07 -21.41
CA LYS A 301 5.16 -15.90 -22.27
C LYS A 301 4.65 -14.67 -21.51
N ILE A 302 4.74 -14.66 -20.18
CA ILE A 302 4.44 -13.49 -19.35
C ILE A 302 5.52 -12.44 -19.64
N ARG A 303 5.10 -11.19 -19.86
CA ARG A 303 6.00 -10.06 -20.07
C ARG A 303 5.58 -8.89 -19.19
N ALA A 304 6.52 -8.35 -18.43
CA ALA A 304 6.28 -7.16 -17.62
C ALA A 304 7.13 -6.00 -18.13
N LEU A 305 6.52 -4.81 -18.17
CA LEU A 305 7.17 -3.55 -18.48
C LEU A 305 7.52 -2.83 -17.19
N PHE A 306 8.74 -2.32 -17.17
CA PHE A 306 9.24 -1.48 -16.11
C PHE A 306 9.87 -0.21 -16.69
N ILE A 307 9.85 0.86 -15.91
CA ILE A 307 10.45 2.14 -16.28
C ILE A 307 11.45 2.60 -15.23
N ALA A 308 12.53 3.24 -15.67
CA ALA A 308 13.41 3.99 -14.80
C ALA A 308 12.99 5.46 -14.80
N ASP A 309 12.89 6.02 -13.59
CA ASP A 309 12.73 7.47 -13.34
C ASP A 309 14.09 8.17 -13.25
#